data_AF-E5Y9K0-F1
#
_entry.id   AF-E5Y9K0-F1
#
_cell.length_a   1.000
_cell.length_b   1.000
_cell.length_c   1.000
_cell.angle_alpha   90.00
_cell.angle_beta   90.00
_cell.angle_gamma   90.00
#
_symmetry.space_group_name_H-M   'P 1'
#
loop_
_entity.id
_entity.type
_entity.pdbx_description
1 polymer ?
#
loop_
_entity_poly.entity_id
_entity_poly.type
_entity_poly.pdbx_seq_one_letter_code
_entity_poly.pdbx_strand_id
1 'polypeptide(L)' 'MIVWHVTTAKKLKRYKDSGGILPPVRAWDSLPAAERFSKQTGRKVILRLKFPNTAERLPGHRGEAFVLNEKYRLTSI' A
#
# COMPACT_ATOMS: atom_id res chain seq x y z
N MET A 1 10.29 4.32 6.24
CA MET A 1 9.28 5.41 6.18
C MET A 1 7.87 4.88 6.39
N ILE A 2 6.96 5.71 6.89
CA ILE A 2 5.52 5.38 6.99
C ILE A 2 4.85 5.69 5.65
N VAL A 3 4.04 4.74 5.17
CA VAL A 3 3.30 4.85 3.91
C VAL A 3 1.90 4.27 4.06
N TRP A 4 1.02 4.55 3.11
CA TRP A 4 -0.40 4.23 3.17
C TRP A 4 -0.82 3.37 1.97
N HIS A 5 -1.17 2.10 2.18
CA HIS A 5 -1.58 1.19 1.11
C HIS A 5 -3.10 1.15 0.96
N VAL A 6 -3.60 1.43 -0.25
CA VAL A 6 -5.04 1.43 -0.55
C VAL A 6 -5.45 0.12 -1.20
N THR A 7 -6.47 -0.55 -0.65
CA THR A 7 -6.95 -1.86 -1.12
C THR A 7 -8.44 -2.08 -0.88
N THR A 8 -8.94 -3.27 -1.24
CA THR A 8 -10.32 -3.70 -0.98
C THR A 8 -10.38 -4.65 0.20
N ALA A 9 -11.55 -4.77 0.85
CA ALA A 9 -11.77 -5.77 1.90
C ALA A 9 -11.50 -7.21 1.43
N LYS A 10 -11.88 -7.54 0.19
CA LYS A 10 -11.59 -8.84 -0.45
C LYS A 10 -10.09 -9.12 -0.52
N LYS A 11 -9.28 -8.12 -0.89
CA LYS A 11 -7.82 -8.25 -0.93
C LYS A 11 -7.21 -8.28 0.47
N LEU A 12 -7.70 -7.47 1.40
CA LEU A 12 -7.27 -7.51 2.80
C LEU A 12 -7.40 -8.92 3.40
N LYS A 13 -8.54 -9.60 3.15
CA LYS A 13 -8.71 -11.01 3.56
C LYS A 13 -7.61 -11.90 2.99
N ARG A 14 -7.32 -11.82 1.69
CA ARG A 14 -6.23 -12.59 1.06
C ARG A 14 -4.86 -12.27 1.64
N TYR A 15 -4.61 -11.02 2.01
CA TYR A 15 -3.35 -10.62 2.62
C TYR A 15 -3.18 -11.28 3.98
N LYS A 16 -4.25 -11.33 4.79
CA LYS A 16 -4.28 -12.07 6.06
C LYS A 16 -4.04 -13.55 5.83
N ASP A 17 -4.80 -14.17 4.92
CA ASP A 17 -4.71 -15.60 4.62
C ASP A 17 -3.31 -16.02 4.12
N SER A 18 -2.63 -15.15 3.35
CA SER A 18 -1.29 -15.41 2.81
C SER A 18 -0.14 -14.87 3.67
N GLY A 19 -0.42 -14.21 4.79
CA GLY A 19 0.57 -13.58 5.67
C GLY A 19 1.31 -12.37 5.08
N GLY A 20 0.78 -11.74 4.02
CA GLY A 20 1.42 -10.56 3.42
C GLY A 20 0.74 -10.01 2.18
N ILE A 21 1.24 -8.88 1.70
CA ILE A 21 0.85 -8.27 0.43
C ILE A 21 1.87 -8.73 -0.63
N LEU A 22 1.39 -9.38 -1.69
CA LEU A 22 2.23 -9.83 -2.79
C LEU A 22 2.65 -8.65 -3.69
N PRO A 23 3.84 -8.70 -4.30
CA PRO A 23 4.33 -7.62 -5.16
C PRO A 23 3.51 -7.51 -6.47
N PRO A 24 3.46 -6.33 -7.10
CA PRO A 24 4.05 -5.07 -6.62
C PRO A 24 3.23 -4.42 -5.49
N VAL A 25 3.88 -4.11 -4.37
CA VAL A 25 3.23 -3.47 -3.21
C VAL A 25 3.36 -1.96 -3.34
N ARG A 26 2.25 -1.28 -3.67
CA ARG A 26 2.23 0.18 -3.86
C ARG A 26 1.60 0.88 -2.67
N ALA A 27 2.23 1.94 -2.18
CA ALA A 27 1.71 2.72 -1.06
C ALA A 27 2.05 4.20 -1.21
N TRP A 28 1.16 5.07 -0.75
CA TRP A 28 1.31 6.53 -0.84
C TRP A 28 2.13 7.07 0.31
N ASP A 29 2.86 8.14 0.03
CA ASP A 29 3.72 8.85 0.99
C ASP A 29 2.96 9.58 2.09
N SER A 30 1.67 9.84 1.88
CA SER A 30 0.81 10.61 2.77
C SER A 30 -0.63 10.08 2.80
N LEU A 31 -1.31 10.28 3.93
CA LEU A 31 -2.71 9.85 4.09
C LEU A 31 -3.65 10.57 3.10
N PRO A 32 -3.56 11.89 2.88
CA PRO A 32 -4.44 12.58 1.92
C PRO A 32 -4.31 12.05 0.49
N ALA A 33 -3.10 11.70 0.05
CA ALA A 33 -2.88 11.10 -1.26
C ALA A 33 -3.55 9.72 -1.37
N ALA A 34 -3.44 8.91 -0.32
CA ALA A 34 -4.11 7.61 -0.22
C ALA A 34 -5.63 7.75 -0.22
N GLU A 35 -6.19 8.70 0.53
CA GLU A 35 -7.63 8.99 0.57
C GLU A 35 -8.17 9.43 -0.78
N ARG A 36 -7.45 10.31 -1.48
CA ARG A 36 -7.80 10.75 -2.83
C ARG A 36 -7.87 9.56 -3.78
N PHE A 37 -6.87 8.67 -3.74
CA PHE A 37 -6.85 7.47 -4.57
C PHE A 37 -7.93 6.45 -4.17
N SER A 38 -8.21 6.32 -2.87
CA SER A 38 -9.33 5.53 -2.33
C SER A 38 -10.67 6.00 -2.92
N LYS A 39 -10.95 7.32 -2.85
CA LYS A 39 -12.14 7.93 -3.45
C LYS A 39 -12.20 7.71 -4.96
N GLN A 40 -11.10 7.94 -5.69
CA GLN A 40 -11.04 7.77 -7.14
C GLN A 40 -11.33 6.32 -7.59
N THR A 41 -10.93 5.32 -6.79
CA THR A 41 -11.03 3.90 -7.18
C THR A 41 -12.14 3.12 -6.47
N GLY A 42 -12.84 3.73 -5.50
CA GLY A 42 -13.83 3.06 -4.65
C GLY A 42 -13.25 2.06 -3.64
N ARG A 43 -11.93 2.06 -3.43
CA ARG A 43 -11.22 1.11 -2.56
C ARG A 43 -11.20 1.60 -1.11
N LYS A 44 -12.07 1.05 -0.28
CA LYS A 44 -12.38 1.58 1.06
C LYS A 44 -11.39 1.22 2.18
N VAL A 45 -10.39 0.38 1.94
CA VAL A 45 -9.43 -0.02 2.98
C VAL A 45 -8.11 0.72 2.78
N ILE A 46 -7.64 1.42 3.81
CA ILE A 46 -6.32 2.06 3.83
C ILE A 46 -5.52 1.48 5.00
N LEU A 47 -4.35 0.92 4.69
CA LEU A 47 -3.45 0.30 5.66
C LEU A 47 -2.23 1.19 5.87
N ARG A 48 -1.85 1.43 7.13
CA ARG A 48 -0.58 2.06 7.48
C ARG A 48 0.53 1.01 7.47
N LEU A 49 1.51 1.18 6.60
CA LEU A 49 2.66 0.27 6.46
C LEU A 49 3.97 0.98 6.80
N LYS A 50 5.04 0.21 7.00
CA LYS A 50 6.39 0.71 7.23
C LYS A 50 7.32 0.15 6.15
N PHE A 51 7.55 0.93 5.09
CA PHE A 51 8.50 0.57 4.04
C PHE A 51 9.94 0.87 4.48
N PRO A 52 10.95 0.17 3.93
CA PRO A 52 12.34 0.59 4.04
C PRO A 52 12.53 1.96 3.39
N ASN A 53 13.53 2.73 3.85
CA ASN A 53 13.83 4.05 3.26
C ASN A 53 14.43 3.94 1.84
N THR A 54 14.83 2.72 1.43
CA THR A 54 15.37 2.39 0.10
C THR A 54 14.27 2.05 -0.92
N ALA A 55 12.98 2.09 -0.55
CA ALA A 55 11.91 1.76 -1.47
C ALA A 55 11.84 2.76 -2.63
N GLU A 56 11.64 2.24 -3.84
CA GLU A 56 11.61 3.02 -5.07
C GLU A 56 10.35 3.89 -5.14
N ARG A 57 10.50 5.16 -5.54
CA ARG A 57 9.37 6.04 -5.83
C ARG A 57 8.89 5.79 -7.25
N LEU A 58 7.59 5.54 -7.41
CA LEU A 58 7.00 5.33 -8.73
C LEU A 58 6.88 6.68 -9.48
N PRO A 59 7.34 6.76 -10.74
CA PRO A 59 7.16 7.96 -11.58
C PRO A 59 5.68 8.27 -11.85
N GLY A 60 4.83 7.24 -11.89
CA GLY A 60 3.37 7.38 -12.01
C GLY A 60 2.71 7.83 -10.70
N HIS A 61 1.37 7.87 -10.66
CA HIS A 61 0.62 8.25 -9.46
C HIS A 61 1.00 9.63 -8.88
N ARG A 62 1.29 10.59 -9.77
CA ARG A 62 1.74 11.96 -9.42
C ARG A 62 3.07 12.00 -8.63
N GLY A 63 3.87 10.93 -8.67
CA GLY A 63 5.10 10.84 -7.90
C GLY A 63 4.88 10.68 -6.39
N GLU A 64 3.66 10.40 -5.94
CA GLU A 64 3.29 10.33 -4.52
C GLU A 64 3.30 8.90 -3.96
N ALA A 65 3.67 7.91 -4.77
CA ALA A 65 3.62 6.50 -4.40
C ALA A 65 5.01 5.86 -4.43
N PHE A 66 5.24 4.92 -3.52
CA PHE A 66 6.39 4.03 -3.49
C PHE A 66 5.98 2.61 -3.87
N VAL A 67 6.96 1.80 -4.29
CA VAL A 67 6.77 0.40 -4.63
C VAL A 67 7.78 -0.50 -3.92
N LEU A 68 7.31 -1.68 -3.51
CA LEU A 68 8.17 -2.82 -3.22
C LEU A 68 7.91 -3.91 -4.26
N ASN A 69 8.99 -4.45 -4.81
CA ASN A 69 8.97 -5.57 -5.75
C ASN A 69 9.09 -6.93 -5.04
N GLU A 70 9.03 -6.92 -3.71
CA GLU A 70 9.02 -8.09 -2.84
C GLU A 70 7.73 -8.17 -2.01
N LYS A 71 7.47 -9.35 -1.43
CA LYS A 71 6.31 -9.57 -0.56
C LYS A 71 6.45 -8.78 0.73
N TYR A 72 5.50 -7.88 1.00
CA TYR A 72 5.42 -7.19 2.29
C TYR A 72 4.77 -8.12 3.32
N ARG A 73 5.57 -8.64 4.27
CA ARG A 73 5.05 -9.51 5.34
C ARG A 73 4.28 -8.68 6.36
N LEU A 74 3.09 -9.16 6.71
CA LEU A 74 2.27 -8.55 7.75
C LEU A 74 2.67 -9.18 9.09
N THR A 75 3.38 -8.42 9.92
CA THR A 75 3.93 -8.93 11.19
C THR A 75 2.93 -8.86 12.35
N SER A 76 1.85 -8.09 12.22
CA SER A 76 0.69 -8.10 13.13
C SER A 76 -0.50 -7.41 12.43
N ILE A 77 -1.66 -8.06 12.34
CA ILE A 77 -2.96 -7.42 12.10
C ILE A 77 -3.93 -7.92 13.16
#